data_AF-A0A9D9Z127-F1
#
_entry.id   AF-A0A9D9Z127-F1
#
_cell.length_a   1.000
_cell.length_b   1.000
_cell.length_c   1.000
_cell.angle_alpha   90.00
_cell.angle_beta   90.00
_cell.angle_gamma   90.00
#
_symmetry.space_group_name_H-M   'P 1'
#
loop_
_entity.id
_entity.type
_entity.pdbx_description
1 polymer ?
#
loop_
_entity_poly.entity_id
_entity_poly.type
_entity_poly.pdbx_seq_one_letter_code
_entity_poly.pdbx_strand_id
1 'polypeptide(L)'
;GVFEATVKACKVVDECIGEIVELALLKDGVVFLFSDHGNAETMQDPITHEPYTAHTSNPVWLTIISKREELQKDAIKLKDGGKLADISPTMLKIIGLTPPKEMDGLDLIEKL
;
A
#
# COMPACT_ATOMS: atom_id res chain seq x y z
N GLY A 1 8.49 21.73 -1.17
CA GLY A 1 7.98 21.16 0.07
C GLY A 1 7.29 22.20 0.92
N VAL A 2 6.05 22.59 0.61
CA VAL A 2 5.26 23.41 1.53
C VAL A 2 4.61 22.48 2.55
N PHE A 3 5.24 22.32 3.72
CA PHE A 3 4.85 21.32 4.73
C PHE A 3 3.36 21.35 5.10
N GLU A 4 2.84 22.54 5.43
CA GLU A 4 1.43 22.70 5.82
C GLU A 4 0.43 22.32 4.72
N ALA A 5 0.80 22.53 3.45
CA ALA A 5 -0.02 22.12 2.32
C ALA A 5 0.01 20.58 2.16
N THR A 6 1.16 19.96 2.32
CA THR A 6 1.30 18.50 2.28
C THR A 6 0.53 17.82 3.42
N VAL A 7 0.56 18.37 4.63
CA VAL A 7 -0.25 17.84 5.75
C VAL A 7 -1.73 17.86 5.41
N LYS A 8 -2.23 18.95 4.82
CA LYS A 8 -3.63 19.04 4.38
C LYS A 8 -3.93 18.04 3.28
N ALA A 9 -3.03 17.86 2.31
CA ALA A 9 -3.19 16.88 1.24
C ALA A 9 -3.30 15.45 1.79
N CYS A 10 -2.42 15.05 2.71
CA CYS A 10 -2.47 13.73 3.33
C CYS A 10 -3.78 13.49 4.10
N LYS A 11 -4.30 14.50 4.81
CA LYS A 11 -5.58 14.39 5.54
C LYS A 11 -6.77 14.18 4.59
N VAL A 12 -6.82 14.92 3.49
CA VAL A 12 -7.89 14.75 2.49
C VAL A 12 -7.80 13.35 1.85
N VAL A 13 -6.59 12.87 1.56
CA VAL A 13 -6.39 11.51 1.03
C VAL A 13 -6.86 10.45 2.04
N ASP A 14 -6.53 10.60 3.32
CA ASP A 14 -6.97 9.71 4.40
C ASP A 14 -8.51 9.65 4.51
N GLU A 15 -9.18 10.80 4.49
CA GLU A 15 -10.65 10.90 4.48
C GLU A 15 -11.25 10.17 3.27
N CYS A 16 -10.74 10.41 2.06
CA CYS A 16 -11.22 9.74 0.84
C CYS A 16 -10.97 8.23 0.86
N ILE A 17 -9.82 7.78 1.36
CA ILE A 17 -9.52 6.35 1.50
C ILE A 17 -10.51 5.70 2.46
N GLY A 18 -10.85 6.36 3.57
CA GLY A 18 -11.85 5.88 4.52
C GLY A 18 -13.19 5.55 3.85
N GLU A 19 -13.71 6.48 3.06
CA GLU A 19 -14.97 6.29 2.31
C GLU A 19 -14.89 5.12 1.31
N ILE A 20 -13.79 5.01 0.57
CA ILE A 20 -13.58 3.94 -0.41
C ILE A 20 -13.48 2.58 0.28
N VAL A 21 -12.71 2.49 1.36
CA VAL A 21 -12.52 1.26 2.14
C VAL A 21 -13.86 0.82 2.73
N GLU A 22 -14.63 1.72 3.34
CA GLU A 22 -15.93 1.40 3.89
C GLU A 22 -16.87 0.81 2.83
N LEU A 23 -16.97 1.46 1.66
CA LEU A 23 -17.80 0.99 0.55
C LEU A 23 -17.34 -0.36 -0.01
N ALA A 24 -16.03 -0.58 -0.15
CA ALA A 24 -15.48 -1.85 -0.59
C ALA A 24 -15.81 -2.98 0.40
N LEU A 25 -15.68 -2.73 1.70
CA LEU A 25 -15.99 -3.69 2.76
C LEU A 25 -17.48 -3.96 2.93
N LEU A 26 -18.38 -3.08 2.48
CA LEU A 26 -19.83 -3.35 2.39
C LEU A 26 -20.18 -4.34 1.28
N LYS A 27 -19.26 -4.55 0.33
CA LYS A 27 -19.45 -5.42 -0.85
C LYS A 27 -18.60 -6.69 -0.76
N ASP A 28 -18.10 -7.03 0.44
CA ASP A 28 -17.15 -8.13 0.68
C ASP A 28 -15.90 -8.07 -0.21
N GLY A 29 -15.53 -6.85 -0.60
CA GLY A 29 -14.34 -6.52 -1.37
C GLY A 29 -13.07 -6.61 -0.53
N VAL A 30 -11.94 -6.67 -1.23
CA VAL A 30 -10.59 -6.63 -0.66
C VAL A 30 -9.90 -5.39 -1.21
N VAL A 31 -9.33 -4.57 -0.32
CA VAL A 31 -8.58 -3.37 -0.69
C VAL A 31 -7.09 -3.59 -0.48
N PHE A 32 -6.30 -3.27 -1.49
CA PHE A 32 -4.84 -3.18 -1.40
C PHE A 32 -4.50 -1.70 -1.31
N LEU A 33 -4.07 -1.26 -0.13
CA LEU A 33 -3.65 0.11 0.11
C LEU A 33 -2.11 0.16 0.15
N PHE A 34 -1.52 0.86 -0.82
CA PHE A 34 -0.07 1.05 -0.96
C PHE A 34 0.24 2.33 -1.75
N SER A 35 1.52 2.70 -1.84
CA SER A 35 2.00 3.78 -2.73
C SER A 35 3.06 3.27 -3.70
N ASP A 36 3.29 4.03 -4.77
CA ASP A 36 4.33 3.76 -5.77
C ASP A 36 5.73 4.20 -5.30
N HIS A 37 5.81 5.25 -4.48
CA HIS A 37 7.05 5.71 -3.85
C HIS A 37 6.77 6.53 -2.58
N GLY A 38 7.84 7.03 -1.95
CA GLY A 38 7.79 8.03 -0.88
C GLY A 38 7.97 9.46 -1.39
N ASN A 39 7.49 10.43 -0.61
CA ASN A 39 7.64 11.88 -0.81
C ASN A 39 7.23 12.61 0.48
N ALA A 40 5.94 12.56 0.82
CA ALA A 40 5.32 13.39 1.84
C ALA A 40 5.87 13.15 3.27
N GLU A 41 6.52 12.02 3.50
CA GLU A 41 7.16 11.68 4.77
C GLU A 41 8.48 12.43 5.00
N THR A 42 9.08 13.02 3.96
CA THR A 42 10.30 13.85 4.06
C THR A 42 10.10 15.18 3.34
N MET A 43 9.78 16.22 4.12
CA MET A 43 9.43 17.55 3.59
C MET A 43 10.50 18.63 3.83
N GLN A 44 11.55 18.28 4.56
CA GLN A 44 12.71 19.13 4.84
C GLN A 44 13.98 18.28 4.68
N ASP A 45 14.97 18.83 4.00
CA ASP A 45 16.27 18.18 3.87
C ASP A 45 16.98 18.15 5.23
N PRO A 46 17.45 16.99 5.72
CA PRO A 46 18.00 16.88 7.08
C PRO A 46 19.38 17.54 7.24
N ILE A 47 20.06 17.89 6.15
CA ILE A 47 21.41 18.49 6.17
C ILE A 47 21.31 20.00 5.97
N THR A 48 20.57 20.43 4.95
CA THR A 48 20.47 21.83 4.54
C THR A 48 19.31 22.57 5.21
N HIS A 49 18.35 21.84 5.77
CA HIS A 49 17.08 22.36 6.32
C HIS A 49 16.19 23.08 5.31
N GLU A 50 16.52 23.01 4.02
CA GLU A 50 15.71 23.57 2.95
C GLU A 50 14.48 22.68 2.65
N PRO A 51 13.42 23.24 2.04
CA PRO A 51 12.26 22.46 1.63
C PRO A 51 12.64 21.30 0.71
N TYR A 52 12.27 20.08 1.10
CA TYR A 52 12.45 18.90 0.26
C TYR A 52 11.31 18.82 -0.76
N THR A 53 11.63 18.60 -2.04
CA THR A 53 10.66 18.56 -3.15
C THR A 53 10.72 17.27 -3.96
N ALA A 54 11.73 16.44 -3.73
CA ALA A 54 11.95 15.21 -4.49
C ALA A 54 11.23 14.02 -3.87
N HIS A 55 11.20 12.90 -4.60
CA HIS A 55 10.82 11.61 -4.04
C HIS A 55 11.88 11.12 -3.06
N THR A 56 11.51 10.17 -2.20
CA THR A 56 12.45 9.45 -1.34
C THR A 56 12.67 8.03 -1.86
N SER A 57 13.68 7.35 -1.32
CA SER A 57 13.89 5.91 -1.50
C SER A 57 13.42 5.09 -0.30
N ASN A 58 12.55 5.66 0.54
CA ASN A 58 11.97 4.94 1.67
C ASN A 58 11.08 3.80 1.15
N PRO A 59 11.01 2.65 1.86
CA PRO A 59 10.06 1.61 1.54
C PRO A 59 8.62 2.11 1.71
N VAL A 60 7.71 1.55 0.92
CA VAL A 60 6.28 1.82 0.98
C VAL A 60 5.55 0.70 1.73
N TRP A 61 4.45 1.05 2.37
CA TRP A 61 3.62 0.08 3.08
C TRP A 61 2.63 -0.57 2.13
N LEU A 62 2.39 -1.87 2.27
CA LEU A 62 1.23 -2.56 1.72
C LEU A 62 0.32 -2.97 2.87
N THR A 63 -0.94 -2.57 2.81
CA THR A 63 -2.00 -3.03 3.72
C THR A 63 -3.09 -3.73 2.91
N ILE A 64 -3.42 -4.97 3.30
CA ILE A 64 -4.57 -5.70 2.77
C ILE A 64 -5.73 -5.51 3.76
N ILE A 65 -6.83 -4.93 3.29
CA ILE A 65 -8.00 -4.61 4.10
C ILE A 65 -9.17 -5.45 3.59
N SER A 66 -9.73 -6.30 4.46
CA SER A 66 -10.79 -7.24 4.11
C SER A 66 -11.56 -7.67 5.36
N LYS A 67 -12.82 -8.08 5.18
CA LYS A 67 -13.61 -8.81 6.20
C LYS A 67 -13.52 -10.33 6.07
N ARG A 68 -12.83 -10.84 5.04
CA ARG A 68 -12.68 -12.27 4.82
C ARG A 68 -11.77 -12.88 5.88
N GLU A 69 -12.23 -13.95 6.51
CA GLU A 69 -11.52 -14.64 7.61
C GLU A 69 -10.12 -15.09 7.18
N GLU A 70 -9.99 -15.62 5.96
CA GLU A 70 -8.73 -16.11 5.42
C GLU A 70 -7.70 -15.03 5.06
N LEU A 71 -8.05 -13.75 5.21
CA LEU A 71 -7.16 -12.60 4.99
C LEU A 71 -6.95 -11.79 6.28
N GLN A 72 -7.44 -12.26 7.42
CA GLN A 72 -7.21 -11.59 8.70
C GLN A 72 -5.75 -11.77 9.15
N LYS A 73 -5.31 -10.87 10.04
CA LYS A 73 -3.93 -10.78 10.56
C LYS A 73 -3.42 -12.04 11.28
N ASP A 74 -4.32 -12.91 11.71
CA ASP A 74 -4.05 -14.20 12.37
C ASP A 74 -4.12 -15.39 11.40
N ALA A 75 -4.63 -15.18 10.18
CA ALA A 75 -4.69 -16.18 9.12
C ALA A 75 -3.54 -16.05 8.10
N ILE A 76 -3.00 -14.84 7.91
CA ILE A 76 -1.93 -14.56 6.95
C ILE A 76 -0.83 -13.69 7.53
N LYS A 77 0.36 -13.82 6.93
CA LYS A 77 1.48 -12.89 7.05
C LYS A 77 1.91 -12.41 5.66
N LEU A 78 2.34 -11.15 5.56
CA LEU A 78 3.03 -10.66 4.37
C LEU A 78 4.54 -10.92 4.48
N LYS A 79 5.14 -11.43 3.40
CA LYS A 79 6.58 -11.66 3.32
C LYS A 79 7.36 -10.35 3.40
N ASP A 80 8.47 -10.37 4.11
CA ASP A 80 9.39 -9.24 4.21
C ASP A 80 10.16 -9.05 2.89
N GLY A 81 10.53 -7.79 2.58
CA GLY A 81 11.39 -7.47 1.43
C GLY A 81 10.72 -7.53 0.04
N GLY A 82 9.39 -7.41 -0.03
CA GLY A 82 8.65 -7.34 -1.29
C GLY A 82 8.96 -6.09 -2.13
N LYS A 83 8.54 -6.12 -3.40
CA LYS A 83 8.63 -5.02 -4.38
C LYS A 83 7.28 -4.74 -5.04
N LEU A 84 7.14 -3.61 -5.72
CA LEU A 84 5.88 -3.22 -6.39
C LEU A 84 5.37 -4.26 -7.41
N ALA A 85 6.27 -4.96 -8.09
CA ALA A 85 5.92 -6.02 -9.04
C ALA A 85 5.17 -7.20 -8.38
N ASP A 86 5.27 -7.35 -7.06
CA ASP A 86 4.66 -8.44 -6.29
C ASP A 86 3.18 -8.18 -5.97
N ILE A 87 2.70 -6.93 -6.12
CA ILE A 87 1.31 -6.55 -5.84
C ILE A 87 0.32 -7.30 -6.73
N SER A 88 0.55 -7.28 -8.05
CA SER A 88 -0.39 -7.89 -9.00
C SER A 88 -0.50 -9.42 -8.86
N PRO A 89 0.61 -10.18 -8.78
CA PRO A 89 0.55 -11.62 -8.49
C PRO A 89 -0.20 -11.96 -7.19
N THR A 90 0.02 -11.16 -6.13
CA THR A 90 -0.68 -11.32 -4.85
C THR A 90 -2.19 -11.10 -5.00
N MET A 91 -2.60 -10.05 -5.73
CA MET A 91 -4.02 -9.79 -6.01
C MET A 91 -4.67 -10.93 -6.82
N LEU A 92 -4.00 -11.41 -7.88
CA LEU A 92 -4.49 -12.50 -8.71
C LEU A 92 -4.75 -13.77 -7.88
N LYS A 93 -3.85 -14.08 -6.95
CA LYS A 93 -4.00 -15.22 -6.05
C LYS A 93 -5.26 -15.13 -5.21
N ILE A 94 -5.55 -13.97 -4.61
CA ILE A 94 -6.75 -13.74 -3.78
C ILE A 94 -8.04 -13.93 -4.57
N ILE A 95 -8.06 -13.49 -5.83
CA ILE A 95 -9.25 -13.66 -6.69
C ILE A 95 -9.30 -15.03 -7.39
N GLY A 96 -8.41 -15.97 -7.03
CA GLY A 96 -8.41 -17.34 -7.54
C GLY A 96 -7.87 -17.50 -8.96
N LEU A 97 -7.11 -16.52 -9.46
CA LEU A 97 -6.49 -16.57 -10.77
C LEU A 97 -5.01 -16.95 -10.67
N THR A 98 -4.54 -17.70 -11.67
CA THR A 98 -3.12 -18.04 -11.81
C THR A 98 -2.38 -16.87 -12.47
N PRO A 99 -1.30 -16.32 -11.86
CA PRO A 99 -0.47 -15.33 -12.52
C PRO A 99 0.10 -15.86 -13.85
N PRO A 100 0.10 -15.06 -14.92
CA PRO A 100 0.71 -15.44 -16.18
C PRO A 100 2.23 -15.62 -16.02
N LYS A 101 2.85 -16.44 -16.87
CA LYS A 101 4.28 -16.77 -16.80
C LYS A 101 5.20 -15.55 -17.04
N GLU A 102 4.67 -14.50 -17.64
CA GLU A 102 5.37 -13.23 -17.89
C GLU A 102 5.49 -12.35 -16.64
N MET A 103 4.68 -12.58 -15.59
CA MET A 103 4.85 -11.92 -14.30
C MET A 103 6.03 -12.53 -13.54
N ASP A 104 7.02 -11.72 -13.21
CA ASP A 104 8.22 -12.07 -12.45
C ASP A 104 8.15 -11.66 -10.97
N GLY A 105 7.05 -11.00 -10.58
CA GLY A 105 6.70 -10.73 -9.20
C GLY A 105 6.25 -11.99 -8.47
N LEU A 106 6.36 -11.95 -7.15
CA LEU A 106 6.04 -13.08 -6.28
C LEU A 106 4.76 -12.78 -5.48
N ASP A 107 4.03 -13.83 -5.12
CA ASP A 107 2.94 -13.72 -4.14
C ASP A 107 3.52 -13.39 -2.75
N LEU A 108 3.06 -12.29 -2.16
CA LEU A 108 3.51 -11.81 -0.85
C LEU A 108 2.81 -12.50 0.31
N ILE A 109 1.72 -13.23 0.09
CA ILE A 109 0.96 -13.87 1.17
C ILE A 109 1.61 -15.19 1.58
N GLU A 110 1.77 -15.36 2.89
CA GLU A 110 2.07 -16.61 3.56
C GLU A 110 0.90 -16.95 4.49
N LYS A 111 0.40 -18.19 4.42
CA LYS A 111 -0.64 -18.67 5.34
C LYS A 111 -0.01 -19.07 6.67
N LEU A 112 -0.67 -18.72 7.77
CA LEU A 112 -0.27 -19.11 9.12
C LEU A 112 -0.91 -20.43 9.56
#